data_AF-A0A3E5FPZ6-F1
#
_entry.id   AF-A0A3E5FPZ6-F1
#
_cell.length_a   1.000
_cell.length_b   1.000
_cell.length_c   1.000
_cell.angle_alpha   90.00
_cell.angle_beta   90.00
_cell.angle_gamma   90.00
#
_symmetry.space_group_name_H-M   'P 1'
#
loop_
_entity.id
_entity.type
_entity.pdbx_description
1 polymer ?
#
loop_
_entity_poly.entity_id
_entity_poly.type
_entity_poly.pdbx_seq_one_letter_code
_entity_poly.pdbx_strand_id
1 'polypeptide(L)'
;MYDVISFTIPGSILLSLFGYFVFDLNDDFFKYLDNFWIIFLLIICSYCIGWIFSEFMNLFYSAIFNIKINYKNVFFLIFLLVCLVFIHITKLLNTINILKLLYLLFIFFLLVIAIKRLIDKNANSKDGIEKKLLEKKYYACLKKEYKNFDKAFTDNNKYWNIKEKVTEMSKSSYMLVQTDSKYSRLHNYNSSKSFTKNLSGVVLVVLLLLCYQFLANNNSTKMDFLESMMMLCVGAFYVLGKRYISFKNKFNILTITYCIDYFENKTKKKIQNK
;
A
#
# COMPACT_ATOMS: atom_id res chain seq x y z
N MET A 1 -8.92 16.05 7.33
CA MET A 1 -8.81 16.54 5.94
C MET A 1 -7.88 15.67 5.08
N TYR A 2 -6.64 15.39 5.50
CA TYR A 2 -5.72 14.52 4.72
C TYR A 2 -6.18 13.07 4.55
N ASP A 3 -6.91 12.50 5.51
CA ASP A 3 -7.48 11.16 5.36
C ASP A 3 -8.51 11.12 4.23
N VAL A 4 -9.40 12.11 4.14
CA VAL A 4 -10.37 12.24 3.04
C VAL A 4 -9.65 12.28 1.69
N ILE A 5 -8.64 13.14 1.56
CA ILE A 5 -7.82 13.25 0.34
C ILE A 5 -7.13 11.92 -0.01
N SER A 6 -6.67 11.18 1.01
CA SER A 6 -5.95 9.91 0.83
C SER A 6 -6.80 8.77 0.23
N PHE A 7 -8.12 8.91 0.27
CA PHE A 7 -9.08 7.97 -0.33
C PHE A 7 -9.79 8.57 -1.54
N THR A 8 -10.24 9.82 -1.46
CA THR A 8 -11.00 10.46 -2.54
C THR A 8 -10.19 10.61 -3.82
N ILE A 9 -8.90 11.00 -3.77
CA ILE A 9 -8.09 11.15 -5.00
C ILE A 9 -7.83 9.79 -5.68
N PRO A 10 -7.32 8.75 -4.99
CA PRO A 10 -7.17 7.44 -5.61
C PRO A 10 -8.50 6.89 -6.13
N GLY A 11 -9.57 7.06 -5.35
CA GLY A 11 -10.90 6.60 -5.72
C GLY A 11 -11.50 7.34 -6.92
N SER A 12 -11.25 8.65 -7.06
CA SER A 12 -11.73 9.42 -8.21
C SER A 12 -11.00 9.02 -9.49
N ILE A 13 -9.70 8.72 -9.42
CA ILE A 13 -8.94 8.20 -10.55
C ILE A 13 -9.51 6.83 -10.97
N LEU A 14 -9.73 5.92 -10.02
CA LEU A 14 -10.32 4.61 -10.31
C LEU A 14 -11.72 4.73 -10.90
N LEU A 15 -12.58 5.56 -10.30
CA LEU A 15 -13.92 5.81 -10.79
C LEU A 15 -13.91 6.35 -12.22
N SER A 16 -12.98 7.25 -12.54
CA SER A 16 -12.81 7.78 -13.90
C SER A 16 -12.34 6.70 -14.88
N LEU A 17 -11.40 5.85 -14.47
CA LEU A 17 -10.90 4.74 -15.30
C LEU A 17 -11.99 3.69 -15.56
N PHE A 18 -12.75 3.30 -14.54
CA PHE A 18 -13.88 2.38 -14.70
C PHE A 18 -15.02 3.01 -15.52
N GLY A 19 -15.30 4.30 -15.29
CA GLY A 19 -16.24 5.07 -16.08
C GLY A 19 -15.93 5.01 -17.57
N TYR A 20 -14.66 5.25 -17.92
CA TYR A 20 -14.21 5.26 -19.31
C TYR A 20 -14.14 3.85 -19.93
N PHE A 21 -13.56 2.86 -19.23
CA PHE A 21 -13.29 1.54 -19.81
C PHE A 21 -14.41 0.50 -19.66
N VAL A 22 -15.25 0.61 -18.63
CA VAL A 22 -16.27 -0.41 -18.31
C VAL A 22 -17.67 0.07 -18.65
N PHE A 23 -17.95 1.34 -18.41
CA PHE A 23 -19.29 1.90 -18.61
C PHE A 23 -19.44 2.66 -19.93
N ASP A 24 -18.36 2.77 -20.71
CA ASP A 24 -18.31 3.50 -21.99
C ASP A 24 -18.99 4.87 -21.85
N LEU A 25 -18.64 5.60 -20.78
CA LEU A 25 -19.26 6.88 -20.46
C LEU A 25 -18.92 7.87 -21.59
N ASN A 26 -19.87 8.01 -22.50
CA ASN A 26 -19.84 8.92 -23.64
C ASN A 26 -19.91 10.39 -23.21
N ASP A 27 -19.73 11.29 -24.18
CA ASP A 27 -19.80 12.75 -24.03
C ASP A 27 -21.04 13.24 -23.25
N ASP A 28 -22.14 12.48 -23.25
CA ASP A 28 -23.37 12.79 -22.50
C ASP A 28 -23.19 12.75 -20.97
N PHE A 29 -22.33 11.87 -20.43
CA PHE A 29 -22.03 11.88 -19.00
C PHE A 29 -21.26 13.15 -18.60
N PHE A 30 -20.36 13.62 -19.47
CA PHE A 30 -19.60 14.85 -19.25
C PHE A 30 -20.49 16.09 -19.26
N LYS A 31 -21.63 16.08 -19.99
CA LYS A 31 -22.63 17.17 -19.94
C LYS A 31 -23.29 17.34 -18.58
N TYR A 32 -23.34 16.27 -17.76
CA TYR A 32 -23.91 16.31 -16.42
C TYR A 32 -22.90 16.73 -15.34
N LEU A 33 -21.62 16.89 -15.67
CA LEU A 33 -20.58 17.32 -14.73
C LEU A 33 -20.72 18.79 -14.31
N ASP A 34 -21.53 19.59 -15.00
CA ASP A 34 -21.87 20.95 -14.57
C ASP A 34 -22.90 20.98 -13.44
N ASN A 35 -23.52 19.84 -13.12
CA ASN A 35 -24.49 19.73 -12.03
C ASN A 35 -23.77 19.48 -10.69
N PHE A 36 -23.84 20.46 -9.79
CA PHE A 36 -23.23 20.39 -8.46
C PHE A 36 -23.60 19.13 -7.65
N TRP A 37 -24.85 18.64 -7.75
CA TRP A 37 -25.29 17.43 -7.04
C TRP A 37 -24.60 16.18 -7.56
N ILE A 38 -24.33 16.12 -8.86
CA ILE A 38 -23.64 15.01 -9.50
C ILE A 38 -22.16 15.04 -9.09
N ILE A 39 -21.53 16.21 -9.08
CA ILE A 39 -20.16 16.37 -8.55
C ILE A 39 -20.08 15.90 -7.09
N PHE A 40 -21.04 16.31 -6.25
CA PHE A 40 -21.06 15.93 -4.83
C PHE A 40 -21.22 14.41 -4.66
N LEU A 41 -22.11 13.79 -5.42
CA LEU A 41 -22.30 12.34 -5.43
C LEU A 41 -21.02 11.61 -5.88
N LEU A 42 -20.33 12.12 -6.91
CA LEU A 42 -19.07 11.57 -7.40
C LEU A 42 -17.96 11.65 -6.35
N ILE A 43 -17.89 12.72 -5.55
CA ILE A 43 -16.94 12.83 -4.44
C ILE A 43 -17.20 11.76 -3.38
N ILE A 44 -18.47 11.52 -3.02
CA ILE A 44 -18.86 10.47 -2.06
C ILE A 44 -18.52 9.08 -2.61
N CYS A 45 -18.92 8.79 -3.85
CA CYS A 45 -18.60 7.51 -4.50
C CYS A 45 -17.09 7.29 -4.59
N SER A 46 -16.32 8.34 -4.94
CA SER A 46 -14.85 8.29 -4.98
C SER A 46 -14.27 7.96 -3.61
N TYR A 47 -14.78 8.56 -2.55
CA TYR A 47 -14.33 8.26 -1.19
C TYR A 47 -14.60 6.78 -0.81
N CYS A 48 -15.80 6.27 -1.10
CA CYS A 48 -16.17 4.88 -0.83
C CYS A 48 -15.31 3.88 -1.61
N ILE A 49 -15.12 4.11 -2.92
CA ILE A 49 -14.26 3.28 -3.77
C ILE A 49 -12.81 3.33 -3.26
N GLY A 50 -12.31 4.52 -2.91
CA GLY A 50 -10.99 4.69 -2.34
C GLY A 50 -10.78 3.91 -1.05
N TRP A 51 -11.79 3.82 -0.19
CA TRP A 51 -11.77 3.01 1.02
C TRP A 51 -11.67 1.51 0.73
N ILE A 52 -12.56 0.99 -0.12
CA ILE A 52 -12.56 -0.42 -0.54
C ILE A 52 -11.21 -0.77 -1.14
N PHE A 53 -10.70 0.08 -2.03
CA PHE A 53 -9.41 -0.11 -2.68
C PHE A 53 -8.24 -0.06 -1.70
N SER A 54 -8.31 0.80 -0.68
CA SER A 54 -7.29 0.85 0.37
C SER A 54 -7.17 -0.44 1.15
N GLU A 55 -8.28 -1.13 1.41
CA GLU A 55 -8.26 -2.44 2.08
C GLU A 55 -7.64 -3.51 1.18
N PHE A 56 -7.99 -3.52 -0.10
CA PHE A 56 -7.30 -4.38 -1.06
C PHE A 56 -5.78 -4.12 -1.07
N MET A 57 -5.36 -2.85 -1.05
CA MET A 57 -3.95 -2.48 -1.03
C MET A 57 -3.25 -2.82 0.30
N ASN A 58 -3.97 -2.84 1.43
CA ASN A 58 -3.43 -3.36 2.70
C ASN A 58 -3.08 -4.84 2.55
N LEU A 59 -4.00 -5.64 1.99
CA LEU A 59 -3.79 -7.07 1.75
C LEU A 59 -2.63 -7.31 0.78
N PHE A 60 -2.58 -6.56 -0.32
CA PHE A 60 -1.50 -6.64 -1.31
C PHE A 60 -0.12 -6.37 -0.69
N TYR A 61 0.05 -5.26 0.03
CA TYR A 61 1.33 -4.95 0.67
C TYR A 61 1.67 -5.90 1.83
N SER A 62 0.66 -6.42 2.53
CA SER A 62 0.84 -7.48 3.53
C SER A 62 1.42 -8.73 2.87
N ALA A 63 0.84 -9.19 1.75
CA ALA A 63 1.33 -10.32 0.99
C ALA A 63 2.77 -10.10 0.49
N ILE A 64 3.08 -8.92 -0.06
CA ILE A 64 4.44 -8.58 -0.53
C ILE A 64 5.49 -8.72 0.59
N PHE A 65 5.17 -8.25 1.81
CA PHE A 65 6.17 -8.18 2.89
C PHE A 65 6.16 -9.38 3.85
N ASN A 66 5.05 -10.10 3.98
CA ASN A 66 4.91 -11.19 4.93
C ASN A 66 5.20 -12.57 4.31
N ILE A 67 4.98 -12.73 3.00
CA ILE A 67 5.26 -14.02 2.38
C ILE A 67 6.78 -14.16 2.28
N LYS A 68 7.35 -15.23 2.84
CA LYS A 68 8.70 -15.73 2.49
C LYS A 68 8.65 -16.26 1.06
N ILE A 69 8.47 -15.35 0.11
CA ILE A 69 8.35 -15.69 -1.29
C ILE A 69 9.71 -16.18 -1.74
N ASN A 70 9.78 -17.43 -2.19
CA ASN A 70 10.86 -17.81 -3.09
C ASN A 70 10.58 -17.08 -4.41
N TYR A 71 11.15 -15.89 -4.59
CA TYR A 71 10.81 -14.97 -5.68
C TYR A 71 10.97 -15.57 -7.06
N LYS A 72 11.83 -16.59 -7.21
CA LYS A 72 11.93 -17.37 -8.45
C LYS A 72 10.64 -18.15 -8.75
N ASN A 73 10.00 -18.75 -7.74
CA ASN A 73 8.83 -19.59 -7.92
C ASN A 73 7.53 -18.77 -8.05
N VAL A 74 7.39 -17.67 -7.31
CA VAL A 74 6.23 -16.77 -7.48
C VAL A 74 6.34 -15.98 -8.78
N PHE A 75 7.56 -15.59 -9.20
CA PHE A 75 7.78 -15.05 -10.54
C PHE A 75 7.40 -16.06 -11.61
N PHE A 76 7.84 -17.31 -11.48
CA PHE A 76 7.48 -18.38 -12.40
C PHE A 76 5.97 -18.64 -12.40
N LEU A 77 5.30 -18.58 -11.24
CA LEU A 77 3.86 -18.80 -11.13
C LEU A 77 3.05 -17.63 -11.72
N ILE A 78 3.44 -16.38 -11.46
CA ILE A 78 2.81 -15.19 -12.05
C ILE A 78 3.06 -15.17 -13.56
N PHE A 79 4.28 -15.49 -13.99
CA PHE A 79 4.61 -15.69 -15.40
C PHE A 79 3.73 -16.78 -16.03
N LEU A 80 3.59 -17.94 -15.38
CA LEU A 80 2.75 -19.04 -15.85
C LEU A 80 1.27 -18.66 -15.88
N LEU A 81 0.79 -17.90 -14.89
CA LEU A 81 -0.62 -17.49 -14.77
C LEU A 81 -0.95 -16.38 -15.76
N VAL A 82 -0.04 -15.42 -15.97
CA VAL A 82 -0.11 -14.45 -17.07
C VAL A 82 -0.09 -15.19 -18.40
N CYS A 83 0.83 -16.15 -18.62
CA CYS A 83 0.86 -16.97 -19.84
C CYS A 83 -0.40 -17.83 -20.01
N LEU A 84 -1.01 -18.38 -18.96
CA LEU A 84 -2.22 -19.22 -19.03
C LEU A 84 -3.48 -18.40 -19.32
N VAL A 85 -3.65 -17.26 -18.63
CA VAL A 85 -4.70 -16.29 -18.93
C VAL A 85 -4.52 -15.78 -20.37
N PHE A 86 -3.28 -15.60 -20.81
CA PHE A 86 -2.93 -15.17 -22.16
C PHE A 86 -3.12 -16.26 -23.23
N ILE A 87 -2.87 -17.53 -22.94
CA ILE A 87 -3.18 -18.67 -23.84
C ILE A 87 -4.70 -18.78 -24.03
N HIS A 88 -5.47 -18.55 -22.98
CA HIS A 88 -6.93 -18.55 -23.09
C HIS A 88 -7.46 -17.35 -23.89
N ILE A 89 -6.85 -16.17 -23.76
CA ILE A 89 -7.21 -14.97 -24.53
C ILE A 89 -6.70 -15.04 -25.99
N THR A 90 -5.52 -15.61 -26.24
CA THR A 90 -4.95 -15.80 -27.60
C THR A 90 -5.64 -16.88 -28.41
N LYS A 91 -6.20 -17.93 -27.77
CA LYS A 91 -7.12 -18.85 -28.46
C LYS A 91 -8.38 -18.15 -28.99
N LEU A 92 -8.74 -16.99 -28.44
CA LEU A 92 -9.85 -16.15 -28.90
C LEU A 92 -9.42 -15.08 -29.93
N LEU A 93 -8.14 -14.67 -29.92
CA LEU A 93 -7.57 -13.60 -30.76
C LEU A 93 -6.31 -14.09 -31.48
N ASN A 94 -6.48 -14.49 -32.74
CA ASN A 94 -5.49 -15.18 -33.58
C ASN A 94 -4.30 -14.31 -34.08
N THR A 95 -3.97 -13.19 -33.42
CA THR A 95 -3.14 -12.11 -34.00
C THR A 95 -2.28 -11.35 -32.99
N ILE A 96 -1.60 -12.04 -32.06
CA ILE A 96 -0.65 -11.35 -31.17
C ILE A 96 0.80 -11.49 -31.66
N ASN A 97 1.45 -10.34 -31.90
CA ASN A 97 2.85 -10.25 -32.29
C ASN A 97 3.78 -10.64 -31.12
N ILE A 98 4.69 -11.61 -31.36
CA ILE A 98 5.69 -12.11 -30.40
C ILE A 98 6.52 -10.98 -29.78
N LEU A 99 6.82 -9.91 -30.52
CA LEU A 99 7.56 -8.75 -30.02
C LEU A 99 6.83 -8.03 -28.88
N LYS A 100 5.51 -7.85 -28.99
CA LYS A 100 4.69 -7.24 -27.92
C LYS A 100 4.70 -8.08 -26.65
N LEU A 101 4.67 -9.40 -26.81
CA LEU A 101 4.74 -10.33 -25.68
C LEU A 101 6.09 -10.23 -24.97
N LEU A 102 7.20 -10.23 -25.71
CA LEU A 102 8.54 -10.05 -25.15
C LEU A 102 8.67 -8.72 -24.40
N TYR A 103 8.09 -7.64 -24.94
CA TYR A 103 8.06 -6.35 -24.27
C TYR A 103 7.29 -6.37 -22.94
N LEU A 104 6.11 -6.98 -22.90
CA LEU A 104 5.34 -7.13 -21.66
C LEU A 104 6.10 -7.95 -20.61
N LEU A 105 6.76 -9.04 -21.04
CA LEU A 105 7.60 -9.83 -20.15
C LEU A 105 8.74 -8.99 -19.56
N PHE A 106 9.36 -8.12 -20.36
CA PHE A 106 10.36 -7.17 -19.88
C PHE A 106 9.78 -6.19 -18.84
N ILE A 107 8.58 -5.64 -19.08
CA ILE A 107 7.90 -4.74 -18.13
C ILE A 107 7.58 -5.46 -16.80
N PHE A 108 7.07 -6.69 -16.86
CA PHE A 108 6.82 -7.50 -15.66
C PHE A 108 8.11 -7.85 -14.92
N PHE A 109 9.20 -8.13 -15.65
CA PHE A 109 10.51 -8.33 -15.06
C PHE A 109 11.00 -7.09 -14.29
N LEU A 110 10.85 -5.89 -14.86
CA LEU A 110 11.16 -4.64 -14.16
C LEU A 110 10.29 -4.43 -12.91
N LEU A 111 8.99 -4.75 -13.00
CA LEU A 111 8.08 -4.67 -11.85
C LEU A 111 8.53 -5.60 -10.71
N VAL A 112 8.98 -6.81 -11.04
CA VAL A 112 9.48 -7.78 -10.05
C VAL A 112 10.77 -7.28 -9.40
N ILE A 113 11.68 -6.69 -10.18
CA ILE A 113 12.88 -6.03 -9.62
C ILE A 113 12.47 -4.91 -8.67
N ALA A 114 11.49 -4.08 -9.04
CA ALA A 114 11.00 -3.01 -8.20
C ALA A 114 10.44 -3.55 -6.86
N ILE A 115 9.61 -4.60 -6.89
CA ILE A 115 9.08 -5.26 -5.70
C ILE A 115 10.21 -5.81 -4.83
N LYS A 116 11.19 -6.52 -5.41
CA LYS A 116 12.34 -7.04 -4.66
C LYS A 116 13.08 -5.93 -3.93
N ARG A 117 13.39 -4.82 -4.64
CA ARG A 117 14.07 -3.66 -4.05
C ARG A 117 13.27 -3.03 -2.90
N LEU A 118 11.93 -3.02 -2.99
CA LEU A 118 11.07 -2.55 -1.91
C LEU A 118 11.21 -3.43 -0.66
N ILE A 119 11.24 -4.75 -0.83
CA ILE A 119 11.39 -5.71 0.27
C ILE A 119 12.76 -5.59 0.93
N ASP A 120 13.83 -5.58 0.13
CA ASP A 120 15.20 -5.43 0.62
C ASP A 120 15.36 -4.13 1.42
N LYS A 121 14.76 -3.04 0.91
CA LYS A 121 14.76 -1.75 1.60
C LYS A 121 13.98 -1.78 2.91
N ASN A 122 12.83 -2.45 2.96
CA ASN A 122 12.06 -2.59 4.19
C ASN A 122 12.87 -3.34 5.25
N ALA A 123 13.56 -4.42 4.86
CA ALA A 123 14.40 -5.22 5.76
C ALA A 123 15.63 -4.47 6.30
N ASN A 124 16.28 -3.66 5.46
CA ASN A 124 17.59 -3.04 5.74
C ASN A 124 17.52 -1.53 6.05
N SER A 125 16.34 -0.95 6.22
CA SER A 125 16.23 0.49 6.50
C SER A 125 16.82 0.85 7.87
N LYS A 126 17.54 1.98 7.94
CA LYS A 126 18.05 2.57 9.20
C LYS A 126 16.91 2.73 10.23
N ASP A 127 15.77 3.26 9.77
CA ASP A 127 14.53 3.38 10.55
C ASP A 127 14.07 1.99 11.08
N GLY A 128 14.28 0.91 10.33
CA GLY A 128 13.97 -0.44 10.75
C GLY A 128 14.85 -0.97 11.89
N ILE A 129 16.12 -0.55 11.96
CA ILE A 129 17.02 -0.87 13.07
C ILE A 129 16.59 -0.11 14.33
N GLU A 130 16.33 1.20 14.19
CA GLU A 130 15.82 2.03 15.28
C GLU A 130 14.50 1.50 15.84
N LYS A 131 13.56 1.15 14.95
CA LYS A 131 12.30 0.51 15.30
C LYS A 131 12.52 -0.75 16.15
N LYS A 132 13.44 -1.64 15.75
CA LYS A 132 13.73 -2.88 16.50
C LYS A 132 14.27 -2.60 17.91
N LEU A 133 15.06 -1.53 18.10
CA LEU A 133 15.56 -1.13 19.41
C LEU A 133 14.42 -0.59 20.29
N LEU A 134 13.57 0.27 19.73
CA LEU A 134 12.41 0.82 20.44
C LEU A 134 11.38 -0.25 20.80
N GLU A 135 11.13 -1.24 19.93
CA GLU A 135 10.26 -2.38 20.22
C GLU A 135 10.74 -3.16 21.45
N LYS A 136 12.05 -3.40 21.58
CA LYS A 136 12.63 -4.06 22.76
C LYS A 136 12.42 -3.23 24.02
N LYS A 137 12.65 -1.92 23.95
CA LYS A 137 12.46 -1.02 25.09
C LYS A 137 10.98 -0.99 25.52
N TYR A 138 10.07 -0.90 24.56
CA TYR A 138 8.64 -0.88 24.83
C TYR A 138 8.15 -2.20 25.43
N TYR A 139 8.62 -3.34 24.93
CA TYR A 139 8.35 -4.64 25.53
C TYR A 139 8.79 -4.70 27.01
N ALA A 140 9.96 -4.15 27.34
CA ALA A 140 10.42 -4.07 28.74
C ALA A 140 9.49 -3.21 29.62
N CYS A 141 8.97 -2.09 29.10
CA CYS A 141 7.98 -1.28 29.80
C CYS A 141 6.69 -2.06 30.08
N LEU A 142 6.18 -2.80 29.09
CA LEU A 142 4.98 -3.61 29.22
C LEU A 142 5.14 -4.71 30.28
N LYS A 143 6.27 -5.41 30.26
CA LYS A 143 6.58 -6.46 31.25
C LYS A 143 6.68 -5.90 32.68
N LYS A 144 7.20 -4.68 32.83
CA LYS A 144 7.28 -4.01 34.14
C LYS A 144 5.89 -3.64 34.69
N GLU A 145 5.00 -3.14 33.85
CA GLU A 145 3.64 -2.73 34.29
C GLU A 145 2.69 -3.93 34.44
N TYR A 146 2.81 -4.96 33.59
CA TYR A 146 1.92 -6.13 33.57
C TYR A 146 2.65 -7.42 33.94
N LYS A 147 2.54 -7.85 35.21
CA LYS A 147 3.26 -9.03 35.76
C LYS A 147 3.01 -10.35 35.02
N ASN A 148 1.83 -10.53 34.41
CA ASN A 148 1.47 -11.73 33.66
C ASN A 148 1.52 -11.53 32.13
N PHE A 149 2.21 -10.49 31.65
CA PHE A 149 2.26 -10.16 30.22
C PHE A 149 2.67 -11.37 29.38
N ASP A 150 3.79 -12.01 29.70
CA ASP A 150 4.30 -13.16 28.94
C ASP A 150 3.35 -14.37 28.96
N LYS A 151 2.69 -14.62 30.10
CA LYS A 151 1.71 -15.71 30.25
C LYS A 151 0.46 -15.51 29.38
N ALA A 152 0.03 -14.25 29.20
CA ALA A 152 -1.11 -13.93 28.35
C ALA A 152 -0.87 -14.20 26.85
N PHE A 153 0.39 -14.39 26.42
CA PHE A 153 0.73 -14.72 25.02
C PHE A 153 1.10 -16.19 24.82
N THR A 154 1.42 -16.94 25.88
CA THR A 154 1.64 -18.39 25.79
C THR A 154 0.33 -19.18 25.67
N ASP A 155 -0.74 -18.69 26.28
CA ASP A 155 -2.00 -19.46 26.40
C ASP A 155 -2.90 -19.36 25.16
N ASN A 156 -2.61 -18.46 24.21
CA ASN A 156 -3.59 -18.05 23.18
C ASN A 156 -3.12 -18.01 21.71
N ASN A 157 -2.03 -18.69 21.33
CA ASN A 157 -1.73 -19.22 19.97
C ASN A 157 -0.22 -19.26 19.71
N LYS A 158 0.25 -20.40 19.22
CA LYS A 158 1.62 -20.70 18.76
C LYS A 158 2.09 -19.86 17.55
N TYR A 159 1.27 -18.94 17.05
CA TYR A 159 1.40 -18.30 15.73
C TYR A 159 1.81 -16.82 15.75
N TRP A 160 1.99 -16.21 16.93
CA TRP A 160 2.26 -14.76 17.01
C TRP A 160 3.64 -14.46 17.57
N ASN A 161 4.47 -13.78 16.79
CA ASN A 161 5.73 -13.23 17.27
C ASN A 161 5.42 -12.07 18.22
N ILE A 162 5.88 -12.14 19.48
CA ILE A 162 5.70 -11.10 20.50
C ILE A 162 6.02 -9.70 19.95
N LYS A 163 7.01 -9.57 19.05
CA LYS A 163 7.38 -8.30 18.40
C LYS A 163 6.26 -7.70 17.54
N GLU A 164 5.54 -8.53 16.80
CA GLU A 164 4.43 -8.06 15.96
C GLU A 164 3.29 -7.54 16.82
N LYS A 165 3.01 -8.24 17.92
CA LYS A 165 1.93 -7.85 18.84
C LYS A 165 2.26 -6.59 19.63
N VAL A 166 3.52 -6.42 20.07
CA VAL A 166 3.99 -5.16 20.68
C VAL A 166 3.85 -3.99 19.71
N THR A 167 4.12 -4.21 18.42
CA THR A 167 3.92 -3.20 17.37
C THR A 167 2.43 -2.93 17.10
N GLU A 168 1.56 -3.94 17.16
CA GLU A 168 0.12 -3.72 17.00
C GLU A 168 -0.50 -3.01 18.20
N MET A 169 -0.15 -3.40 19.42
CA MET A 169 -0.62 -2.76 20.65
C MET A 169 -0.22 -1.30 20.71
N SER A 170 0.96 -0.93 20.18
CA SER A 170 1.33 0.49 20.09
C SER A 170 0.39 1.25 19.15
N LYS A 171 -0.03 0.66 18.02
CA LYS A 171 -0.98 1.31 17.10
C LYS A 171 -2.34 1.59 17.73
N SER A 172 -2.79 0.80 18.71
CA SER A 172 -4.04 1.07 19.43
C SER A 172 -4.02 2.38 20.21
N SER A 173 -2.82 2.90 20.54
CA SER A 173 -2.68 4.22 21.18
C SER A 173 -2.81 5.39 20.21
N TYR A 174 -3.01 5.14 18.91
CA TYR A 174 -3.03 6.17 17.87
C TYR A 174 -3.99 7.34 18.17
N MET A 175 -5.22 7.03 18.59
CA MET A 175 -6.21 8.07 18.96
C MET A 175 -5.71 8.95 20.11
N LEU A 176 -4.95 8.39 21.05
CA LEU A 176 -4.36 9.13 22.16
C LEU A 176 -3.13 9.93 21.73
N VAL A 177 -2.36 9.43 20.76
CA VAL A 177 -1.18 10.15 20.24
C VAL A 177 -1.59 11.37 19.42
N GLN A 178 -2.74 11.29 18.72
CA GLN A 178 -3.25 12.39 17.90
C GLN A 178 -3.60 13.65 18.72
N THR A 179 -4.00 13.49 19.99
CA THR A 179 -4.38 14.61 20.84
C THR A 179 -3.19 15.25 21.57
N ASP A 180 -2.00 14.63 21.50
CA ASP A 180 -0.78 15.16 22.11
C ASP A 180 -0.02 16.08 21.14
N SER A 181 0.11 17.36 21.51
CA SER A 181 0.82 18.39 20.74
C SER A 181 2.26 17.99 20.39
N LYS A 182 2.95 17.24 21.26
CA LYS A 182 4.33 16.76 21.06
C LYS A 182 4.43 15.80 19.86
N TYR A 183 3.36 15.09 19.53
CA TYR A 183 3.31 14.07 18.48
C TYR A 183 2.35 14.41 17.33
N SER A 184 1.93 15.67 17.22
CA SER A 184 1.05 16.19 16.15
C SER A 184 1.44 15.76 14.72
N ARG A 185 2.73 15.57 14.43
CA ARG A 185 3.24 15.10 13.13
C ARG A 185 2.82 13.67 12.77
N LEU A 186 2.39 12.85 13.73
CA LEU A 186 2.00 11.46 13.50
C LEU A 186 0.82 11.34 12.54
N HIS A 187 -0.15 12.26 12.65
CA HIS A 187 -1.30 12.32 11.74
C HIS A 187 -0.84 12.48 10.28
N ASN A 188 0.10 13.40 10.01
CA ASN A 188 0.60 13.65 8.66
C ASN A 188 1.31 12.43 8.07
N TYR A 189 2.07 11.69 8.88
CA TYR A 189 2.69 10.45 8.44
C TYR A 189 1.67 9.35 8.18
N ASN A 190 0.61 9.26 8.98
CA ASN A 190 -0.46 8.28 8.75
C ASN A 190 -1.19 8.54 7.43
N SER A 191 -1.61 9.78 7.18
CA SER A 191 -2.30 10.12 5.93
C SER A 191 -1.38 10.01 4.72
N SER A 192 -0.11 10.43 4.83
CA SER A 192 0.88 10.28 3.75
C SER A 192 1.17 8.81 3.45
N LYS A 193 1.24 7.96 4.48
CA LYS A 193 1.36 6.50 4.34
C LYS A 193 0.16 5.94 3.57
N SER A 194 -1.07 6.28 3.95
CA SER A 194 -2.28 5.80 3.25
C SER A 194 -2.34 6.30 1.82
N PHE A 195 -2.10 7.58 1.59
CA PHE A 195 -2.13 8.19 0.25
C PHE A 195 -1.10 7.55 -0.69
N THR A 196 0.16 7.43 -0.26
CA THR A 196 1.22 6.84 -1.11
C THR A 196 0.97 5.36 -1.42
N LYS A 197 0.44 4.60 -0.46
CA LYS A 197 0.01 3.22 -0.66
C LYS A 197 -1.11 3.11 -1.69
N ASN A 198 -2.19 3.87 -1.50
CA ASN A 198 -3.35 3.82 -2.40
C ASN A 198 -2.99 4.28 -3.81
N LEU A 199 -2.26 5.39 -3.94
CA LEU A 199 -1.84 5.89 -5.23
C LEU A 199 -0.91 4.92 -5.97
N SER A 200 -0.03 4.20 -5.26
CA SER A 200 0.79 3.15 -5.87
C SER A 200 -0.06 2.01 -6.45
N GLY A 201 -1.16 1.67 -5.79
CA GLY A 201 -2.12 0.69 -6.29
C GLY A 201 -2.83 1.17 -7.56
N VAL A 202 -3.26 2.42 -7.58
CA VAL A 202 -3.88 3.02 -8.78
C VAL A 202 -2.93 2.97 -9.97
N VAL A 203 -1.64 3.24 -9.75
CA VAL A 203 -0.60 3.10 -10.80
C VAL A 203 -0.49 1.67 -11.34
N LEU A 204 -0.66 0.65 -10.51
CA LEU A 204 -0.71 -0.75 -10.98
C LEU A 204 -1.95 -1.03 -11.82
N VAL A 205 -3.11 -0.49 -11.42
CA VAL A 205 -4.36 -0.63 -12.20
C VAL A 205 -4.19 0.04 -13.57
N VAL A 206 -3.64 1.25 -13.61
CA VAL A 206 -3.32 1.94 -14.87
C VAL A 206 -2.35 1.13 -15.72
N LEU A 207 -1.30 0.54 -15.13
CA LEU A 207 -0.36 -0.32 -15.86
C LEU A 207 -1.07 -1.52 -16.49
N LEU A 208 -1.98 -2.18 -15.76
CA LEU A 208 -2.74 -3.32 -16.30
C LEU A 208 -3.63 -2.92 -17.49
N LEU A 209 -4.27 -1.75 -17.40
CA LEU A 209 -5.05 -1.21 -18.51
C LEU A 209 -4.15 -0.89 -19.71
N LEU A 210 -3.01 -0.21 -19.50
CA LEU A 210 -2.06 0.07 -20.58
C LEU A 210 -1.54 -1.22 -21.24
N CYS A 211 -1.27 -2.28 -20.47
CA CYS A 211 -0.92 -3.60 -21.00
C CYS A 211 -2.02 -4.18 -21.90
N TYR A 212 -3.29 -4.05 -21.49
CA TYR A 212 -4.43 -4.50 -22.31
C TYR A 212 -4.52 -3.71 -23.62
N GLN A 213 -4.44 -2.37 -23.57
CA GLN A 213 -4.44 -1.53 -24.76
C GLN A 213 -3.25 -1.79 -25.68
N PHE A 214 -2.06 -2.03 -25.13
CA PHE A 214 -0.87 -2.37 -25.91
C PHE A 214 -1.04 -3.66 -26.72
N LEU A 215 -1.73 -4.65 -26.15
CA LEU A 215 -2.07 -5.90 -26.84
C LEU A 215 -3.13 -5.68 -27.92
N ALA A 216 -4.22 -4.98 -27.58
CA ALA A 216 -5.36 -4.77 -28.46
C ALA A 216 -5.10 -3.79 -29.62
N ASN A 217 -4.10 -2.91 -29.49
CA ASN A 217 -3.84 -1.87 -30.49
C ASN A 217 -3.11 -2.41 -31.74
N ASN A 218 -3.69 -2.24 -32.92
CA ASN A 218 -3.09 -2.63 -34.21
C ASN A 218 -2.31 -1.50 -34.90
N ASN A 219 -2.36 -0.26 -34.42
CA ASN A 219 -1.71 0.91 -35.03
C ASN A 219 -0.39 1.29 -34.34
N SER A 220 0.67 1.51 -35.12
CA SER A 220 2.04 1.76 -34.64
C SER A 220 2.26 3.13 -34.00
N THR A 221 1.63 4.21 -34.47
CA THR A 221 1.94 5.59 -34.04
C THR A 221 1.56 5.94 -32.60
N LYS A 222 0.69 5.15 -31.95
CA LYS A 222 0.35 5.32 -30.53
C LYS A 222 1.12 4.36 -29.60
N MET A 223 1.98 3.49 -30.15
CA MET A 223 2.69 2.49 -29.36
C MET A 223 3.81 3.10 -28.50
N ASP A 224 4.61 3.99 -29.07
CA ASP A 224 5.69 4.67 -28.33
C ASP A 224 5.15 5.39 -27.08
N PHE A 225 3.97 6.01 -27.21
CA PHE A 225 3.29 6.64 -26.09
C PHE A 225 2.88 5.61 -25.03
N LEU A 226 2.22 4.51 -25.41
CA LEU A 226 1.81 3.45 -24.48
C LEU A 226 3.01 2.85 -23.75
N GLU A 227 4.09 2.56 -24.46
CA GLU A 227 5.34 2.03 -23.92
C GLU A 227 5.97 2.98 -22.89
N SER A 228 6.06 4.28 -23.23
CA SER A 228 6.58 5.30 -22.31
C SER A 228 5.74 5.41 -21.03
N MET A 229 4.41 5.35 -21.15
CA MET A 229 3.50 5.40 -20.01
C MET A 229 3.60 4.15 -19.13
N MET A 230 3.77 2.97 -19.73
CA MET A 230 3.99 1.73 -18.97
C MET A 230 5.28 1.79 -18.15
N MET A 231 6.37 2.28 -18.75
CA MET A 231 7.64 2.49 -18.05
C MET A 231 7.52 3.50 -16.90
N LEU A 232 6.80 4.61 -17.12
CA LEU A 232 6.50 5.58 -16.08
C LEU A 232 5.69 4.97 -14.94
N CYS A 233 4.72 4.09 -15.22
CA CYS A 233 3.93 3.42 -14.20
C CYS A 233 4.81 2.50 -13.33
N VAL A 234 5.73 1.73 -13.91
CA VAL A 234 6.68 0.91 -13.13
C VAL A 234 7.55 1.79 -12.23
N GLY A 235 8.08 2.89 -12.78
CA GLY A 235 8.88 3.86 -12.02
C GLY A 235 8.10 4.53 -10.88
N ALA A 236 6.88 4.98 -11.16
CA ALA A 236 5.99 5.61 -10.19
C ALA A 236 5.59 4.64 -9.07
N PHE A 237 5.26 3.39 -9.41
CA PHE A 237 4.98 2.34 -8.41
C PHE A 237 6.17 2.15 -7.46
N TYR A 238 7.39 2.03 -7.99
CA TYR A 238 8.59 1.90 -7.18
C TYR A 238 8.82 3.09 -6.25
N VAL A 239 8.70 4.32 -6.76
CA VAL A 239 8.92 5.55 -5.97
C VAL A 239 7.86 5.70 -4.88
N LEU A 240 6.58 5.48 -5.19
CA LEU A 240 5.47 5.56 -4.24
C LEU A 240 5.57 4.46 -3.18
N GLY A 241 5.89 3.23 -3.58
CA GLY A 241 6.14 2.13 -2.63
C GLY A 241 7.30 2.42 -1.68
N LYS A 242 8.38 3.02 -2.18
CA LYS A 242 9.53 3.44 -1.35
C LYS A 242 9.13 4.51 -0.34
N ARG A 243 8.27 5.46 -0.73
CA ARG A 243 7.73 6.48 0.18
C ARG A 243 6.80 5.87 1.22
N TYR A 244 5.93 4.95 0.82
CA TYR A 244 5.03 4.23 1.73
C TYR A 244 5.81 3.53 2.85
N ILE A 245 6.86 2.77 2.52
CA ILE A 245 7.71 2.08 3.53
C ILE A 245 8.32 3.10 4.50
N SER A 246 8.85 4.22 4.00
CA SER A 246 9.45 5.25 4.86
C SER A 246 8.43 5.86 5.82
N PHE A 247 7.23 6.22 5.33
CA PHE A 247 6.19 6.77 6.20
C PHE A 247 5.66 5.74 7.19
N LYS A 248 5.52 4.48 6.79
CA LYS A 248 5.16 3.37 7.69
C LYS A 248 6.16 3.22 8.83
N ASN A 249 7.46 3.30 8.55
CA ASN A 249 8.49 3.19 9.58
C ASN A 249 8.49 4.39 10.54
N LYS A 250 8.43 5.61 10.01
CA LYS A 250 8.33 6.84 10.83
C LYS A 250 7.10 6.84 11.72
N PHE A 251 5.96 6.42 11.18
CA PHE A 251 4.72 6.26 11.93
C PHE A 251 4.92 5.28 13.11
N ASN A 252 5.43 4.08 12.83
CA ASN A 252 5.62 3.07 13.87
C ASN A 252 6.62 3.52 14.96
N ILE A 253 7.73 4.17 14.58
CA ILE A 253 8.72 4.71 15.52
C ILE A 253 8.05 5.68 16.49
N LEU A 254 7.36 6.69 15.97
CA LEU A 254 6.73 7.72 16.80
C LEU A 254 5.64 7.15 17.72
N THR A 255 4.84 6.22 17.21
CA THR A 255 3.80 5.55 18.03
C THR A 255 4.43 4.75 19.18
N ILE A 256 5.52 4.02 18.92
CA ILE A 256 6.23 3.27 19.97
C ILE A 256 6.86 4.24 20.98
N THR A 257 7.51 5.30 20.51
CA THR A 257 8.11 6.33 21.38
C THR A 257 7.07 6.96 22.30
N TYR A 258 5.89 7.32 21.76
CA TYR A 258 4.78 7.84 22.58
C TYR A 258 4.39 6.86 23.69
N CYS A 259 4.23 5.57 23.36
CA CYS A 259 3.88 4.55 24.35
C CYS A 259 4.94 4.45 25.46
N ILE A 260 6.22 4.47 25.11
CA ILE A 260 7.32 4.44 26.08
C ILE A 260 7.23 5.65 27.01
N ASP A 261 7.11 6.86 26.46
CA ASP A 261 7.02 8.11 27.24
C ASP A 261 5.81 8.08 28.19
N TYR A 262 4.68 7.55 27.73
CA TYR A 262 3.48 7.37 28.57
C TYR A 262 3.77 6.48 29.79
N PHE A 263 4.38 5.30 29.59
CA PHE A 263 4.70 4.40 30.69
C PHE A 263 5.77 4.98 31.64
N GLU A 264 6.80 5.64 31.11
CA GLU A 264 7.84 6.27 31.92
C GLU A 264 7.28 7.41 32.78
N ASN A 265 6.44 8.27 32.21
CA ASN A 265 5.80 9.36 32.95
C ASN A 265 4.81 8.87 34.01
N LYS A 266 4.05 7.80 33.72
CA LYS A 266 3.18 7.14 34.70
C LYS A 266 4.00 6.59 35.88
N THR A 267 5.17 6.02 35.59
CA THR A 267 6.07 5.48 36.63
C THR A 267 6.64 6.57 37.53
N LYS A 268 7.07 7.72 36.95
CA LYS A 268 7.57 8.87 37.71
C LYS A 268 6.52 9.44 38.67
N LYS A 269 5.27 9.60 38.20
CA LYS A 269 4.16 10.05 39.06
C LYS A 269 3.86 9.08 40.22
N LYS A 270 3.96 7.77 40.01
CA LYS A 270 3.80 6.77 41.08
C LYS A 270 4.89 6.84 42.15
N ILE A 271 6.11 7.27 41.79
CA ILE A 271 7.24 7.42 42.73
C ILE A 271 7.10 8.72 43.53
N GLN A 272 6.60 9.79 42.92
CA GLN A 272 6.39 11.08 43.61
C GLN A 272 5.20 11.07 44.58
N ASN A 273 4.22 10.18 44.36
CA ASN A 273 3.03 10.03 45.21
C ASN A 273 3.17 8.91 46.27
N LYS A 274 4.39 8.41 46.50
CA LYS A 274 4.72 7.43 47.55
C LYS A 274 5.74 8.02 48.49
#